data_AF-L9YTJ9-F1
#
_entry.id   AF-L9YTJ9-F1
#
_cell.length_a   1.000
_cell.length_b   1.000
_cell.length_c   1.000
_cell.angle_alpha   90.00
_cell.angle_beta   90.00
_cell.angle_gamma   90.00
#
_symmetry.space_group_name_H-M   'P 1'
#
loop_
_entity.id
_entity.type
_entity.pdbx_description
1 polymer ?
#
loop_
_entity_poly.entity_id
_entity_poly.type
_entity_poly.pdbx_seq_one_letter_code
_entity_poly.pdbx_strand_id
1 'polypeptide(L)'
;MATGILTDETADRIVTTCRTAIGDSLRSVTYFTRDDYEQVYLREDLERDADLSTFIGHEWRGFKTTQAAYEGSELGAYDYTIRVFENGFLIRVTNDSEGVFVTTDGLTVKDFEEVATALDAFLSDRGLS
;
A
#
# COMPACT_ATOMS: atom_id res chain seq x y z
N MET A 1 0.53 15.91 -8.16
CA MET A 1 1.64 15.78 -9.13
C MET A 1 2.55 14.67 -8.64
N ALA A 2 3.29 13.98 -9.52
CA ALA A 2 4.34 13.06 -9.09
C ALA A 2 5.38 13.87 -8.31
N THR A 3 5.57 13.56 -7.03
CA THR A 3 6.49 14.28 -6.14
C THR A 3 7.94 13.84 -6.34
N GLY A 4 8.17 12.78 -7.15
CA GLY A 4 9.50 12.26 -7.45
C GLY A 4 10.12 11.56 -6.24
N ILE A 5 9.27 10.95 -5.40
CA ILE A 5 9.71 10.24 -4.20
C ILE A 5 10.35 8.91 -4.61
N LEU A 6 9.87 8.32 -5.71
CA LEU A 6 10.41 7.10 -6.30
C LEU A 6 11.10 7.40 -7.62
N THR A 7 12.12 6.61 -7.95
CA THR A 7 12.61 6.53 -9.34
C THR A 7 11.58 5.82 -10.20
N ASP A 8 11.52 6.13 -11.50
CA ASP A 8 10.59 5.48 -12.44
C ASP A 8 10.73 3.96 -12.40
N GLU A 9 11.97 3.44 -12.34
CA GLU A 9 12.25 2.01 -12.22
C GLU A 9 11.62 1.40 -10.95
N THR A 10 11.69 2.12 -9.83
CA THR A 10 11.12 1.66 -8.56
C THR A 10 9.60 1.69 -8.61
N ALA A 11 9.02 2.76 -9.16
CA ALA A 11 7.58 2.89 -9.35
C ALA A 11 7.05 1.74 -10.23
N ASP A 12 7.69 1.49 -11.38
CA ASP A 12 7.35 0.41 -12.30
C ASP A 12 7.47 -0.96 -11.64
N ARG A 13 8.48 -1.17 -10.79
CA ARG A 13 8.66 -2.42 -10.04
C ARG A 13 7.50 -2.69 -9.10
N ILE A 14 7.05 -1.68 -8.33
CA ILE A 14 5.88 -1.83 -7.44
C ILE A 14 4.64 -2.17 -8.26
N VAL A 15 4.38 -1.41 -9.33
CA VAL A 15 3.20 -1.61 -10.17
C VAL A 15 3.20 -3.01 -10.80
N THR A 16 4.35 -3.48 -11.26
CA THR A 16 4.51 -4.82 -11.83
C THR A 16 4.25 -5.90 -10.78
N THR A 17 4.75 -5.75 -9.57
CA THR A 17 4.46 -6.65 -8.44
C THR A 17 2.97 -6.71 -8.15
N CYS A 18 2.31 -5.56 -8.00
CA CYS A 18 0.87 -5.51 -7.75
C CYS A 18 0.06 -6.11 -8.91
N ARG A 19 0.41 -5.82 -10.16
CA ARG A 19 -0.28 -6.39 -11.34
C ARG A 19 -0.08 -7.89 -11.46
N THR A 20 1.08 -8.41 -11.10
CA THR A 20 1.34 -9.86 -11.13
C THR A 20 0.46 -10.60 -10.13
N ALA A 21 0.22 -10.02 -8.95
CA ALA A 21 -0.58 -10.64 -7.90
C ALA A 21 -2.10 -10.39 -8.06
N ILE A 22 -2.52 -9.21 -8.54
CA ILE A 22 -3.93 -8.77 -8.56
C ILE A 22 -4.55 -8.85 -9.96
N GLY A 23 -3.74 -8.72 -11.00
CA GLY A 23 -4.21 -8.65 -12.39
C GLY A 23 -5.06 -7.40 -12.66
N ASP A 24 -6.10 -7.57 -13.49
CA ASP A 24 -6.92 -6.49 -14.02
C ASP A 24 -7.83 -5.83 -12.95
N SER A 25 -8.03 -6.50 -11.82
CA SER A 25 -8.76 -5.96 -10.67
C SER A 25 -8.01 -4.81 -9.97
N LEU A 26 -6.72 -4.61 -10.29
CA LEU A 26 -5.91 -3.55 -9.69
C LEU A 26 -6.42 -2.17 -10.11
N ARG A 27 -6.85 -1.38 -9.14
CA ARG A 27 -7.41 -0.04 -9.34
C ARG A 27 -6.38 1.06 -9.18
N SER A 28 -5.63 1.05 -8.09
CA SER A 28 -4.60 2.06 -7.84
C SER A 28 -3.48 1.52 -6.95
N VAL A 29 -2.29 2.11 -7.13
CA VAL A 29 -1.15 1.89 -6.26
C VAL A 29 -0.60 3.25 -5.86
N THR A 30 -0.49 3.48 -4.56
CA THR A 30 0.07 4.71 -4.01
C THR A 30 1.14 4.39 -3.01
N TYR A 31 2.34 4.84 -3.31
CA TYR A 31 3.47 4.82 -2.40
C TYR A 31 3.38 6.03 -1.47
N PHE A 32 3.79 5.88 -0.22
CA PHE A 32 3.86 7.00 0.72
C PHE A 32 5.01 6.86 1.70
N THR A 33 5.47 8.01 2.18
CA THR A 33 6.42 8.19 3.27
C THR A 33 5.75 8.94 4.41
N ARG A 34 6.53 9.36 5.40
CA ARG A 34 6.03 10.17 6.53
C ARG A 34 5.49 11.53 6.10
N ASP A 35 6.10 12.11 5.08
CA ASP A 35 5.90 13.53 4.75
C ASP A 35 5.25 13.72 3.37
N ASP A 36 5.20 12.68 2.54
CA ASP A 36 4.77 12.79 1.15
C ASP A 36 4.21 11.46 0.60
N TYR A 37 3.47 11.52 -0.49
CA TYR A 37 2.91 10.36 -1.19
C TYR A 37 2.89 10.53 -2.70
N GLU A 38 2.97 9.42 -3.41
CA GLU A 38 3.01 9.36 -4.86
C GLU A 38 2.14 8.23 -5.38
N GLN A 39 1.10 8.59 -6.14
CA GLN A 39 0.29 7.60 -6.86
C GLN A 39 1.02 7.20 -8.14
N VAL A 40 1.59 5.99 -8.10
CA VAL A 40 2.39 5.40 -9.19
C VAL A 40 1.56 4.64 -10.21
N TYR A 41 0.33 4.27 -9.85
CA TYR A 41 -0.61 3.66 -10.79
C TYR A 41 -2.04 4.04 -10.47
N LEU A 42 -2.81 4.26 -11.53
CA LEU A 42 -4.26 4.41 -11.52
C LEU A 42 -4.80 3.76 -12.79
N ARG A 43 -5.81 2.91 -12.64
CA ARG A 43 -6.49 2.30 -13.78
C ARG A 43 -7.19 3.38 -14.60
N GLU A 44 -7.19 3.20 -15.92
CA GLU A 44 -7.59 4.23 -16.90
C GLU A 44 -9.07 4.68 -16.80
N ASP A 45 -9.93 3.83 -16.26
CA ASP A 45 -11.35 4.09 -16.02
C ASP A 45 -11.63 4.88 -14.74
N LEU A 46 -10.60 5.15 -13.93
CA LEU A 46 -10.73 5.82 -12.63
C LEU A 46 -10.18 7.25 -12.68
N GLU A 47 -10.88 8.15 -12.00
CA GLU A 47 -10.38 9.51 -11.75
C GLU A 47 -9.47 9.52 -10.52
N ARG A 48 -8.49 10.45 -10.51
CA ARG A 48 -7.60 10.60 -9.35
C ARG A 48 -8.42 10.97 -8.13
N ASP A 49 -8.43 10.06 -7.17
CA ASP A 49 -9.22 10.21 -5.96
C ASP A 49 -8.68 11.37 -5.09
N ALA A 50 -9.45 12.44 -4.96
CA ALA A 50 -9.11 13.59 -4.14
C ALA A 50 -9.05 13.20 -2.65
N ASP A 51 -9.82 12.18 -2.25
CA ASP A 51 -9.92 11.71 -0.87
C ASP A 51 -8.67 10.94 -0.44
N LEU A 52 -7.86 10.44 -1.38
CA LEU A 52 -6.64 9.69 -1.08
C LEU A 52 -5.65 10.53 -0.25
N SER A 53 -5.57 11.83 -0.55
CA SER A 53 -4.69 12.77 0.16
C SER A 53 -5.07 12.94 1.64
N THR A 54 -6.37 13.11 1.89
CA THR A 54 -6.95 13.22 3.23
C THR A 54 -6.83 11.89 3.98
N PHE A 55 -7.09 10.78 3.28
CA PHE A 55 -7.00 9.43 3.81
C PHE A 55 -5.58 9.09 4.28
N ILE A 56 -4.57 9.30 3.43
CA ILE A 56 -3.16 9.00 3.76
C ILE A 56 -2.72 9.81 4.99
N GLY A 57 -3.05 11.10 5.04
CA GLY A 57 -2.70 11.96 6.18
C GLY A 57 -3.38 11.56 7.51
N HIS A 58 -4.63 11.08 7.47
CA HIS A 58 -5.34 10.59 8.65
C HIS A 58 -4.83 9.22 9.11
N GLU A 59 -4.58 8.31 8.17
CA GLU A 59 -4.13 6.94 8.43
C GLU A 59 -2.74 6.87 9.05
N TRP A 60 -1.82 7.73 8.60
CA TRP A 60 -0.45 7.72 9.08
C TRP A 60 -0.33 8.05 10.58
N ARG A 61 -1.09 9.05 11.08
CA ARG A 61 -1.11 9.41 12.52
C ARG A 61 -1.66 8.29 13.40
N GLY A 62 -2.64 7.54 12.92
CA GLY A 62 -3.20 6.40 13.63
C GLY A 62 -2.20 5.25 13.76
N PHE A 63 -1.37 5.04 12.73
CA PHE A 63 -0.56 3.83 12.59
C PHE A 63 0.59 3.68 13.59
N LYS A 64 1.41 4.72 13.82
CA LYS A 64 2.49 4.62 14.83
C LYS A 64 1.94 4.22 16.21
N THR A 65 0.74 4.68 16.52
CA THR A 65 0.05 4.34 17.76
C THR A 65 -0.46 2.89 17.73
N THR A 66 -0.97 2.42 16.58
CA THR A 66 -1.46 1.05 16.41
C THR A 66 -0.32 0.02 16.45
N GLN A 67 0.78 0.23 15.74
CA GLN A 67 1.90 -0.71 15.71
C GLN A 67 2.55 -0.86 17.09
N ALA A 68 2.77 0.25 17.79
CA ALA A 68 3.25 0.25 19.17
C ALA A 68 2.26 -0.43 20.13
N ALA A 69 0.95 -0.37 19.87
CA ALA A 69 -0.06 -1.04 20.69
C ALA A 69 -0.08 -2.57 20.51
N TYR A 70 0.39 -3.07 19.36
CA TYR A 70 0.50 -4.51 19.08
C TYR A 70 1.92 -5.06 19.32
N GLU A 71 2.89 -4.21 19.66
CA GLU A 71 4.23 -4.64 20.03
C GLU A 71 4.17 -5.55 21.28
N GLY A 72 4.74 -6.76 21.17
CA GLY A 72 4.68 -7.77 22.23
C GLY A 72 3.33 -8.48 22.35
N SER A 73 2.42 -8.31 21.40
CA SER A 73 1.17 -9.09 21.31
C SER A 73 1.46 -10.58 21.07
N GLU A 74 0.60 -11.44 21.61
CA GLU A 74 0.58 -12.88 21.28
C GLU A 74 0.25 -13.15 19.80
N LEU A 75 -0.24 -12.14 19.07
CA LEU A 75 -0.52 -12.21 17.64
C LEU A 75 0.74 -12.06 16.77
N GLY A 76 1.88 -11.69 17.36
CA GLY A 76 3.13 -11.50 16.62
C GLY A 76 3.29 -10.10 16.03
N ALA A 77 4.19 -9.98 15.05
CA ALA A 77 4.46 -8.73 14.36
C ALA A 77 3.27 -8.30 13.49
N TYR A 78 3.13 -7.00 13.31
CA TYR A 78 2.05 -6.44 12.51
C TYR A 78 2.43 -6.44 11.02
N ASP A 79 1.81 -7.31 10.21
CA ASP A 79 2.15 -7.45 8.78
C ASP A 79 1.43 -6.42 7.88
N TYR A 80 0.11 -6.48 7.79
CA TYR A 80 -0.67 -5.62 6.87
C TYR A 80 -2.12 -5.40 7.34
N THR A 81 -2.81 -4.47 6.67
CA THR A 81 -4.24 -4.18 6.92
C THR A 81 -5.06 -4.35 5.65
N ILE A 82 -6.25 -4.96 5.77
CA ILE A 82 -7.28 -4.92 4.72
C ILE A 82 -8.47 -4.12 5.24
N ARG A 83 -9.00 -3.21 4.41
CA ARG A 83 -10.28 -2.55 4.62
C ARG A 83 -11.22 -2.90 3.48
N VAL A 84 -12.43 -3.28 3.84
CA VAL A 84 -13.48 -3.67 2.91
C VAL A 84 -14.45 -2.50 2.74
N PHE A 85 -14.68 -2.13 1.49
CA PHE A 85 -15.67 -1.14 1.08
C PHE A 85 -16.72 -1.82 0.20
N GLU A 86 -17.88 -1.20 0.05
CA GLU A 86 -18.94 -1.68 -0.84
C GLU A 86 -18.43 -1.89 -2.28
N ASN A 87 -17.53 -1.01 -2.72
CA ASN A 87 -17.02 -0.97 -4.08
C ASN A 87 -15.59 -1.51 -4.22
N GLY A 88 -15.07 -2.25 -3.23
CA GLY A 88 -13.76 -2.89 -3.34
C GLY A 88 -12.96 -2.93 -2.04
N PHE A 89 -11.65 -3.07 -2.16
CA PHE A 89 -10.77 -3.29 -1.03
C PHE A 89 -9.60 -2.32 -1.06
N LEU A 90 -9.12 -1.98 0.14
CA LEU A 90 -7.87 -1.26 0.35
C LEU A 90 -6.94 -2.13 1.17
N ILE A 91 -5.76 -2.38 0.64
CA ILE A 91 -4.67 -3.11 1.28
C ILE A 91 -3.62 -2.08 1.64
N ARG A 92 -3.13 -2.14 2.88
CA ARG A 92 -2.02 -1.32 3.36
C ARG A 92 -0.89 -2.22 3.83
N VAL A 93 0.29 -2.01 3.27
CA VAL A 93 1.55 -2.66 3.67
C VAL A 93 2.55 -1.57 4.01
N THR A 94 3.22 -1.67 5.16
CA THR A 94 4.02 -0.58 5.74
C THR A 94 5.19 -1.11 6.54
N ASN A 95 6.29 -0.36 6.55
CA ASN A 95 7.37 -0.50 7.51
C ASN A 95 7.45 0.77 8.42
N ASP A 96 8.56 0.96 9.13
CA ASP A 96 8.75 2.08 10.06
C ASP A 96 8.77 3.48 9.43
N SER A 97 9.01 3.57 8.11
CA SER A 97 9.27 4.83 7.39
C SER A 97 8.39 5.08 6.18
N GLU A 98 7.91 4.03 5.53
CA GLU A 98 7.22 4.09 4.23
C GLU A 98 6.15 2.98 4.12
N GLY A 99 5.33 3.08 3.08
CA GLY A 99 4.32 2.06 2.80
C GLY A 99 3.69 2.20 1.42
N VAL A 100 2.83 1.24 1.13
CA VAL A 100 2.06 1.17 -0.11
C VAL A 100 0.59 0.93 0.21
N PHE A 101 -0.26 1.74 -0.39
CA PHE A 101 -1.70 1.50 -0.50
C PHE A 101 -2.01 0.90 -1.86
N VAL A 102 -2.78 -0.18 -1.84
CA VAL A 102 -3.29 -0.83 -3.05
C VAL A 102 -4.81 -0.89 -2.97
N THR A 103 -5.49 -0.48 -4.04
CA THR A 103 -6.93 -0.66 -4.15
C THR A 103 -7.29 -1.62 -5.27
N THR A 104 -8.39 -2.36 -5.09
CA THR A 104 -8.84 -3.43 -6.01
C THR A 104 -10.35 -3.58 -5.98
N ASP A 105 -10.96 -4.01 -7.09
CA ASP A 105 -12.41 -4.30 -7.16
C ASP A 105 -12.79 -5.50 -6.27
N GLY A 106 -12.04 -6.60 -6.39
CA GLY A 106 -12.34 -7.86 -5.72
C GLY A 106 -11.15 -8.79 -5.72
N LEU A 107 -10.87 -9.38 -4.55
CA LEU A 107 -9.80 -10.34 -4.33
C LEU A 107 -10.27 -11.43 -3.36
N THR A 108 -9.65 -12.60 -3.45
CA THR A 108 -9.77 -13.63 -2.43
C THR A 108 -8.82 -13.33 -1.26
N VAL A 109 -9.06 -13.97 -0.11
CA VAL A 109 -8.16 -13.86 1.05
C VAL A 109 -6.72 -14.25 0.70
N LYS A 110 -6.55 -15.25 -0.15
CA LYS A 110 -5.24 -15.73 -0.61
C LYS A 110 -4.49 -14.67 -1.41
N ASP A 111 -5.20 -13.94 -2.26
CA ASP A 111 -4.59 -12.89 -3.09
C ASP A 111 -4.10 -11.72 -2.22
N PHE A 112 -4.78 -11.42 -1.11
CA PHE A 112 -4.30 -10.39 -0.17
C PHE A 112 -2.98 -10.77 0.48
N GLU A 113 -2.81 -12.03 0.90
CA GLU A 113 -1.57 -12.51 1.52
C GLU A 113 -0.39 -12.48 0.54
N GLU A 114 -0.62 -12.88 -0.72
CA GLU A 114 0.40 -12.82 -1.76
C GLU A 114 0.83 -11.39 -2.07
N VAL A 115 -0.13 -10.46 -2.20
CA VAL A 115 0.16 -9.03 -2.41
C VAL A 115 0.93 -8.46 -1.22
N ALA A 116 0.49 -8.76 0.00
CA ALA A 116 1.13 -8.24 1.20
C ALA A 116 2.58 -8.72 1.33
N THR A 117 2.81 -10.01 1.13
CA THR A 117 4.15 -10.61 1.18
C THR A 117 5.07 -10.02 0.12
N ALA A 118 4.58 -9.85 -1.11
CA ALA A 118 5.38 -9.31 -2.20
C ALA A 118 5.74 -7.83 -1.98
N LEU A 119 4.82 -7.04 -1.42
CA LEU A 119 5.05 -5.64 -1.08
C LEU A 119 5.97 -5.49 0.14
N ASP A 120 5.83 -6.34 1.15
CA ASP A 120 6.71 -6.33 2.33
C ASP A 120 8.15 -6.67 1.95
N ALA A 121 8.36 -7.70 1.12
CA ALA A 121 9.66 -8.03 0.58
C ALA A 121 10.27 -6.87 -0.21
N PHE A 122 9.45 -6.18 -1.01
CA PHE A 122 9.89 -5.00 -1.76
C PHE A 122 10.30 -3.84 -0.84
N LEU A 123 9.53 -3.56 0.22
CA LEU A 123 9.84 -2.49 1.18
C LEU A 123 11.08 -2.83 2.02
N SER A 124 11.25 -4.10 2.37
CA SER A 124 12.43 -4.58 3.10
C SER A 124 13.72 -4.49 2.27
N ASP A 125 13.65 -4.80 0.98
CA ASP A 125 14.78 -4.62 0.04
C ASP A 125 15.22 -3.16 -0.05
N ARG A 126 14.28 -2.22 0.00
CA ARG A 126 14.56 -0.76 0.01
C ARG A 126 15.15 -0.27 1.32
N GLY A 127 14.68 -0.78 2.47
CA GLY A 127 15.19 -0.40 3.79
C GLY A 127 16.63 -0.86 4.06
N LEU A 128 17.17 -1.76 3.25
CA LEU A 128 18.55 -2.25 3.30
C LEU A 128 19.53 -1.44 2.43
N SER A 129 19.05 -0.42 1.70
CA SER A 129 19.85 0.43 0.79
C SER A 129 20.25 1.77 1.39
#